data_AF-A0A2S8PJU4-F1
#
_entry.id   AF-A0A2S8PJU4-F1
#
_cell.length_a   1.000
_cell.length_b   1.000
_cell.length_c   1.000
_cell.angle_alpha   90.00
_cell.angle_beta   90.00
_cell.angle_gamma   90.00
#
_symmetry.space_group_name_H-M   'P 1'
#
loop_
_entity.id
_entity.type
_entity.pdbx_description
1 polymer ?
#
loop_
_entity_poly.entity_id
_entity_poly.type
_entity_poly.pdbx_seq_one_letter_code
_entity_poly.pdbx_strand_id
1 'polypeptide(L)'
;MSIEKELREELRQVADSMQCPPELYGRVRQSYHQYANDKRGRSPMKKRVLAGIAAIAILIPSAVFASSYLADDLFGSVSTIEQHGGTQEDYQEIEGMLQAAKGKLNEDEFKEYQVLIKQLIQLKLKITDEKGVKHEEKLTQEEQQRFEQLVSKLAPYFEKINKNAKP
;
A
#
# COMPACT_ATOMS: atom_id res chain seq x y z
N MET A 1 24.88 70.06 -18.74
CA MET A 1 23.89 69.01 -19.06
C MET A 1 24.66 67.76 -19.48
N SER A 2 24.17 66.57 -19.15
CA SER A 2 24.88 65.30 -19.44
C SER A 2 24.51 64.82 -20.84
N ILE A 3 25.51 64.59 -21.69
CA ILE A 3 25.38 64.14 -23.10
C ILE A 3 24.44 62.94 -23.23
N GLU A 4 24.39 62.06 -22.23
CA GLU A 4 23.46 60.92 -22.19
C GLU A 4 21.97 61.31 -22.23
N LYS A 5 21.61 62.46 -21.64
CA LYS A 5 20.23 62.94 -21.63
C LYS A 5 19.83 63.44 -23.02
N GLU A 6 20.72 64.21 -23.64
CA GLU A 6 20.55 64.73 -25.00
C GLU A 6 20.49 63.58 -26.02
N LEU A 7 21.39 62.60 -25.89
CA LEU A 7 21.39 61.41 -26.75
C LEU A 7 20.10 60.59 -26.60
N ARG A 8 19.57 60.47 -25.37
CA ARG A 8 18.32 59.74 -25.11
C ARG A 8 17.11 60.47 -25.67
N GLU A 9 17.09 61.80 -25.61
CA GLU A 9 16.01 62.61 -26.17
C GLU A 9 16.00 62.54 -27.70
N GLU A 10 17.16 62.67 -28.35
CA GLU A 10 17.31 62.51 -29.80
C GLU A 10 16.86 61.13 -30.28
N LEU A 11 17.31 60.05 -29.61
CA LEU A 11 16.89 58.69 -29.95
C LEU A 11 15.39 58.49 -29.77
N ARG A 12 14.80 59.12 -28.76
CA ARG A 12 13.36 59.03 -28.50
C ARG A 12 12.57 59.78 -29.56
N GLN A 13 13.02 60.97 -29.97
CA GLN A 13 12.42 61.74 -31.05
C GLN A 13 12.50 61.01 -32.40
N VAL A 14 13.62 60.35 -32.68
CA VAL A 14 13.79 59.51 -33.86
C VAL A 14 12.89 58.27 -33.80
N ALA A 15 12.73 57.63 -32.64
CA ALA A 15 11.81 56.50 -32.48
C ALA A 15 10.33 56.92 -32.65
N ASP A 16 9.94 58.08 -32.10
CA ASP A 16 8.57 58.59 -32.17
C ASP A 16 8.21 59.08 -33.58
N SER A 17 9.21 59.50 -34.39
CA SER A 17 9.02 59.87 -35.79
C SER A 17 9.04 58.68 -36.76
N MET A 18 9.46 57.50 -36.31
CA MET A 18 9.40 56.29 -37.12
C MET A 18 7.96 55.75 -37.20
N GLN A 19 7.42 55.71 -38.41
CA GLN A 19 6.18 54.98 -38.69
C GLN A 19 6.50 53.48 -38.77
N CYS A 20 6.16 52.72 -37.74
CA CYS A 20 6.28 51.26 -37.80
C CYS A 20 5.28 50.70 -38.81
N PRO A 21 5.72 49.99 -39.87
CA PRO A 21 4.79 49.34 -40.78
C PRO A 21 3.96 48.30 -40.00
N PRO A 22 2.64 48.25 -40.21
CA PRO A 22 1.72 47.43 -39.41
C PRO A 22 2.03 45.92 -39.51
N GLU A 23 2.72 45.49 -40.56
CA GLU A 23 3.13 44.09 -40.75
C GLU A 23 4.23 43.62 -39.80
N LEU A 24 5.03 44.53 -39.22
CA LEU A 24 6.11 44.15 -38.31
C LEU A 24 5.58 43.49 -37.04
N TYR A 25 4.48 44.01 -36.49
CA TYR A 25 3.85 43.43 -35.31
C TYR A 25 3.38 42.00 -35.57
N GLY A 26 2.81 41.75 -36.74
CA GLY A 26 2.40 40.41 -37.17
C GLY A 26 3.59 39.45 -37.26
N ARG A 27 4.68 39.88 -37.92
CA ARG A 27 5.87 39.04 -38.12
C ARG A 27 6.58 38.70 -36.81
N VAL A 28 6.73 39.68 -35.92
CA VAL A 28 7.37 39.47 -34.59
C VAL A 28 6.50 38.58 -33.72
N ARG A 29 5.18 38.74 -33.74
CA ARG A 29 4.27 37.89 -33.00
C ARG A 29 4.32 36.45 -33.51
N GLN A 30 4.38 36.25 -34.83
CA GLN A 30 4.46 34.92 -35.44
C GLN A 30 5.77 34.20 -35.10
N SER A 31 6.92 34.90 -35.13
CA SER A 31 8.20 34.31 -34.73
C SER A 31 8.23 33.96 -33.24
N TYR A 32 7.63 34.80 -32.39
CA TYR A 32 7.54 34.54 -30.96
C TYR A 32 6.63 33.34 -30.65
N HIS A 33 5.50 33.20 -31.36
CA HIS A 33 4.65 32.02 -31.23
C HIS A 33 5.36 30.74 -31.64
N GLN A 34 6.15 30.75 -32.74
CA GLN A 34 6.94 29.60 -33.15
C GLN A 34 8.00 29.22 -32.10
N TYR A 35 8.75 30.20 -31.58
CA TYR A 35 9.74 29.98 -30.51
C TYR A 35 9.10 29.42 -29.23
N ALA A 36 7.97 30.01 -28.79
CA ALA A 36 7.26 29.59 -27.60
C ALA A 36 6.69 28.17 -27.75
N ASN A 37 6.21 27.81 -28.94
CA ASN A 37 5.62 26.50 -29.20
C ASN A 37 6.68 25.40 -29.33
N ASP A 38 7.84 25.69 -29.95
CA ASP A 38 8.97 24.75 -30.03
C ASP A 38 9.59 24.48 -28.64
N LYS A 39 9.62 25.47 -27.75
CA LYS A 39 10.06 25.27 -26.36
C LYS A 39 9.02 24.60 -25.45
N ARG A 40 7.72 24.65 -25.78
CA ARG A 40 6.66 23.94 -25.03
C ARG A 40 6.36 22.53 -25.55
N GLY A 41 6.89 22.14 -26.71
CA GLY A 41 6.35 21.05 -27.51
C GLY A 41 7.25 19.85 -27.80
N ARG A 42 8.34 19.62 -27.05
CA ARG A 42 9.17 18.41 -27.23
C ARG A 42 9.37 17.64 -25.93
N SER A 43 8.32 16.94 -25.52
CA SER A 43 8.45 15.74 -24.71
C SER A 43 7.63 14.63 -25.38
N PRO A 44 8.26 13.60 -25.98
CA PRO A 44 7.54 12.44 -26.49
C PRO A 44 7.16 11.50 -25.34
N MET A 45 6.44 11.99 -24.32
CA MET A 45 6.01 11.17 -23.16
C MET A 45 4.51 10.87 -23.13
N LYS A 46 3.78 11.01 -24.24
CA LYS A 46 2.37 10.56 -24.29
C LYS A 46 2.20 9.04 -24.44
N LYS A 47 3.25 8.32 -24.85
CA LYS A 47 3.23 6.84 -24.97
C LYS A 47 3.63 6.10 -23.70
N ARG A 48 4.16 6.79 -22.68
CA ARG A 48 4.61 6.16 -21.41
C ARG A 48 3.55 6.15 -20.31
N VAL A 49 2.47 6.91 -20.45
CA VAL A 49 1.39 6.94 -19.45
C VAL A 49 0.44 5.75 -19.59
N LEU A 50 0.28 5.20 -20.80
CA LEU A 50 -0.66 4.09 -21.04
C LEU A 50 -0.13 2.70 -20.63
N ALA A 51 1.17 2.55 -20.38
CA ALA A 51 1.75 1.30 -19.87
C ALA A 51 1.74 1.20 -18.33
N GLY A 52 1.44 2.29 -17.61
CA GLY A 52 1.43 2.32 -16.14
C GLY A 52 0.12 1.87 -15.49
N ILE A 53 -1.01 1.94 -16.21
CA ILE A 53 -2.33 1.65 -15.63
C ILE A 53 -2.64 0.15 -15.60
N ALA A 54 -2.02 -0.66 -16.48
CA ALA A 54 -2.16 -2.12 -16.44
C ALA A 54 -1.37 -2.79 -15.29
N ALA A 55 -0.44 -2.07 -14.64
CA ALA A 55 0.34 -2.63 -13.53
C ALA A 55 -0.33 -2.46 -12.15
N ILE A 56 -1.32 -1.59 -12.00
CA ILE A 56 -1.95 -1.33 -10.68
C ILE A 56 -2.92 -2.46 -10.28
N ALA A 57 -3.41 -3.26 -11.23
CA ALA A 57 -4.24 -4.43 -10.94
C ALA A 57 -3.45 -5.62 -10.34
N ILE A 58 -2.11 -5.60 -10.40
CA ILE A 58 -1.23 -6.57 -9.69
C ILE A 58 -0.60 -5.89 -8.45
N LEU A 59 -1.20 -4.80 -7.97
CA LEU A 59 -0.82 -4.15 -6.72
C LEU A 59 -1.88 -4.45 -5.65
N ILE A 60 -2.21 -5.74 -5.50
CA ILE A 60 -2.44 -6.24 -4.14
C ILE A 60 -1.14 -5.93 -3.39
N PRO A 61 -1.16 -5.29 -2.21
CA PRO A 61 0.03 -5.07 -1.41
C PRO A 61 0.68 -6.40 -0.99
N SER A 62 1.38 -7.07 -1.90
CA SER A 62 2.38 -8.09 -1.61
C SER A 62 3.71 -7.46 -1.17
N ALA A 63 3.66 -6.24 -0.65
CA ALA A 63 4.80 -5.53 -0.06
C ALA A 63 5.03 -5.88 1.43
N VAL A 64 4.25 -6.81 2.01
CA VAL A 64 4.48 -7.33 3.38
C VAL A 64 5.40 -8.57 3.39
N PHE A 65 5.89 -9.03 2.23
CA PHE A 65 6.62 -10.29 2.10
C PHE A 65 8.13 -10.24 2.43
N ALA A 66 8.58 -9.33 3.30
CA ALA A 66 9.97 -9.29 3.76
C ALA A 66 10.14 -9.30 5.29
N SER A 67 9.05 -9.25 6.06
CA SER A 67 9.09 -9.53 7.50
C SER A 67 8.94 -11.02 7.74
N SER A 68 9.71 -11.57 8.68
CA SER A 68 9.48 -12.91 9.21
C SER A 68 8.02 -13.01 9.68
N TYR A 69 7.30 -14.00 9.18
CA TYR A 69 5.88 -14.22 9.49
C TYR A 69 5.73 -14.62 10.96
N LEU A 70 4.85 -13.95 11.69
CA LEU A 70 4.49 -14.36 13.06
C LEU A 70 3.79 -15.73 13.06
N ALA A 71 3.07 -16.04 11.98
CA ALA A 71 2.45 -17.33 11.74
C ALA A 71 3.50 -18.45 11.57
N ASP A 72 4.74 -18.14 11.19
CA ASP A 72 5.82 -19.13 11.11
C ASP A 72 6.20 -19.66 12.50
N ASP A 73 6.15 -18.84 13.55
CA ASP A 73 6.40 -19.30 14.94
C ASP A 73 5.30 -20.25 15.46
N LEU A 74 4.09 -20.13 14.90
CA LEU A 74 2.92 -20.91 15.29
C LEU A 74 2.77 -22.20 14.47
N PHE A 75 2.86 -22.10 13.14
CA PHE A 75 2.64 -23.19 12.20
C PHE A 75 3.93 -23.81 11.66
N GLY A 76 5.07 -23.13 11.81
CA GLY A 76 6.35 -23.54 11.22
C GLY A 76 6.50 -23.17 9.75
N SER A 77 5.43 -23.26 8.95
CA SER A 77 5.38 -22.78 7.56
C SER A 77 3.95 -22.81 7.01
N VAL A 78 3.74 -22.19 5.85
CA VAL A 78 2.48 -22.28 5.09
C VAL A 78 2.11 -23.72 4.71
N SER A 79 3.12 -24.58 4.48
CA SER A 79 2.90 -25.97 4.06
C SER A 79 2.13 -26.80 5.09
N THR A 80 2.18 -26.44 6.37
CA THR A 80 1.42 -27.11 7.43
C THR A 80 -0.07 -26.84 7.32
N ILE A 81 -0.47 -25.64 6.88
CA ILE A 81 -1.88 -25.31 6.62
C ILE A 81 -2.34 -25.96 5.32
N GLU A 82 -1.50 -25.96 4.28
CA GLU A 82 -1.80 -26.61 2.99
C GLU A 82 -2.01 -28.12 3.14
N GLN A 83 -1.24 -28.79 4.00
CA GLN A 83 -1.42 -30.22 4.33
C GLN A 83 -2.78 -30.51 4.98
N HIS A 84 -3.37 -29.53 5.66
CA HIS A 84 -4.67 -29.67 6.31
C HIS A 84 -5.79 -29.02 5.48
N GLY A 85 -5.56 -28.84 4.17
CA GLY A 85 -6.55 -28.32 3.23
C GLY A 85 -6.85 -26.83 3.34
N GLY A 86 -6.03 -26.07 4.07
CA GLY A 86 -6.09 -24.61 4.07
C GLY A 86 -5.30 -24.01 2.90
N THR A 87 -5.56 -22.74 2.61
CA THR A 87 -4.94 -22.02 1.50
C THR A 87 -3.87 -21.04 1.99
N GLN A 88 -3.05 -20.54 1.06
CA GLN A 88 -2.13 -19.44 1.36
C GLN A 88 -2.89 -18.19 1.87
N GLU A 89 -4.11 -17.96 1.39
CA GLU A 89 -4.95 -16.84 1.83
C GLU A 89 -5.35 -16.99 3.30
N ASP A 90 -5.71 -18.20 3.74
CA ASP A 90 -5.98 -18.49 5.16
C ASP A 90 -4.73 -18.21 6.03
N TYR A 91 -3.54 -18.58 5.55
CA TYR A 91 -2.29 -18.31 6.25
C TYR A 91 -2.04 -16.80 6.39
N GLN A 92 -2.31 -16.02 5.33
CA GLN A 92 -2.20 -14.56 5.35
C GLN A 92 -3.22 -13.89 6.26
N GLU A 93 -4.46 -14.41 6.31
CA GLU A 93 -5.49 -13.90 7.21
C GLU A 93 -5.05 -14.06 8.67
N ILE A 94 -4.51 -15.23 9.02
CA ILE A 94 -4.01 -15.52 10.37
C ILE A 94 -2.80 -14.63 10.70
N GLU A 95 -1.87 -14.43 9.76
CA GLU A 95 -0.77 -13.48 9.92
C GLU A 95 -1.30 -12.07 10.19
N GLY A 96 -2.29 -11.62 9.43
CA GLY A 96 -2.92 -10.31 9.62
C GLY A 96 -3.51 -10.15 11.01
N MET A 97 -4.19 -11.19 11.52
CA MET A 97 -4.74 -11.20 12.88
C MET A 97 -3.63 -11.14 13.95
N LEU A 98 -2.51 -11.84 13.75
CA LEU A 98 -1.37 -11.83 14.67
C LEU A 98 -0.66 -10.48 14.70
N GLN A 99 -0.48 -9.86 13.54
CA GLN A 99 0.11 -8.52 13.44
C GLN A 99 -0.82 -7.47 14.09
N ALA A 100 -2.12 -7.56 13.84
CA ALA A 100 -3.11 -6.72 14.50
C ALA A 100 -3.10 -6.91 16.03
N ALA A 101 -2.91 -8.14 16.51
CA ALA A 101 -2.76 -8.44 17.92
C ALA A 101 -1.49 -7.81 18.50
N LYS A 102 -0.35 -7.98 17.85
CA LYS A 102 0.94 -7.39 18.27
C LYS A 102 0.89 -5.86 18.35
N GLY A 103 0.14 -5.21 17.46
CA GLY A 103 -0.03 -3.76 17.48
C GLY A 103 -1.00 -3.23 18.56
N LYS A 104 -1.88 -4.10 19.11
CA LYS A 104 -2.93 -3.71 20.07
C LYS A 104 -2.70 -4.23 21.49
N LEU A 105 -1.96 -5.32 21.63
CA LEU A 105 -1.59 -5.95 22.89
C LEU A 105 -0.20 -5.47 23.32
N ASN A 106 0.04 -5.45 24.62
CA ASN A 106 1.39 -5.25 25.15
C ASN A 106 2.28 -6.47 24.85
N GLU A 107 3.61 -6.33 24.94
CA GLU A 107 4.54 -7.43 24.65
C GLU A 107 4.27 -8.69 25.50
N ASP A 108 3.97 -8.52 26.79
CA ASP A 108 3.66 -9.65 27.68
C ASP A 108 2.31 -10.29 27.34
N GLU A 109 1.27 -9.48 27.10
CA GLU A 109 -0.06 -9.96 26.67
C GLU A 109 0.01 -10.69 25.32
N PHE A 110 0.86 -10.20 24.41
CA PHE A 110 1.06 -10.81 23.10
C PHE A 110 1.77 -12.15 23.20
N LYS A 111 2.77 -12.30 24.08
CA LYS A 111 3.43 -13.58 24.34
C LYS A 111 2.45 -14.61 24.91
N GLU A 112 1.62 -14.21 25.88
CA GLU A 112 0.58 -15.09 26.41
C GLU A 112 -0.43 -15.49 25.33
N TYR A 113 -0.88 -14.52 24.53
CA TYR A 113 -1.77 -14.75 23.40
C TYR A 113 -1.17 -15.74 22.39
N GLN A 114 0.11 -15.59 22.01
CA GLN A 114 0.80 -16.50 21.10
C GLN A 114 0.81 -17.93 21.64
N VAL A 115 1.14 -18.13 22.92
CA VAL A 115 1.14 -19.47 23.54
C VAL A 115 -0.26 -20.09 23.54
N LEU A 116 -1.28 -19.32 23.92
CA LEU A 116 -2.67 -19.79 23.93
C LEU A 116 -3.19 -20.13 22.53
N ILE A 117 -2.90 -19.27 21.54
CA ILE A 117 -3.26 -19.51 20.14
C ILE A 117 -2.53 -20.74 19.59
N LYS A 118 -1.24 -20.93 19.91
CA LYS A 118 -0.48 -22.10 19.48
C LYS A 118 -1.13 -23.40 19.95
N GLN A 119 -1.56 -23.45 21.21
CA GLN A 119 -2.26 -24.61 21.77
C GLN A 119 -3.61 -24.83 21.09
N LEU A 120 -4.37 -23.76 20.85
CA LEU A 120 -5.67 -23.83 20.19
C LEU A 120 -5.52 -24.34 18.74
N ILE A 121 -4.54 -23.82 18.00
CA ILE A 121 -4.23 -24.23 16.63
C ILE A 121 -3.82 -25.69 16.60
N GLN A 122 -2.94 -26.15 17.50
CA GLN A 122 -2.51 -27.55 17.52
C GLN A 122 -3.68 -28.52 17.74
N LEU A 123 -4.61 -28.17 18.63
CA LEU A 123 -5.84 -28.94 18.82
C LEU A 123 -6.73 -28.90 17.57
N LYS A 124 -6.83 -27.73 16.93
CA LYS A 124 -7.61 -27.55 15.70
C LYS A 124 -7.01 -28.29 14.49
N LEU A 125 -5.69 -28.33 14.37
CA LEU A 125 -5.00 -29.09 13.32
C LEU A 125 -5.24 -30.58 13.47
N LYS A 126 -5.22 -31.12 14.70
CA LYS A 126 -5.54 -32.54 14.95
C LYS A 126 -6.92 -32.98 14.46
N ILE A 127 -7.91 -32.09 14.49
CA ILE A 127 -9.27 -32.39 14.01
C ILE A 127 -9.50 -32.06 12.55
N THR A 128 -8.64 -31.25 11.95
CA THR A 128 -8.80 -30.82 10.56
C THR A 128 -8.17 -31.88 9.68
N ASP A 129 -8.95 -32.52 8.82
CA ASP A 129 -8.39 -33.48 7.85
C ASP A 129 -7.72 -32.76 6.67
N GLU A 130 -7.05 -33.51 5.80
CA GLU A 130 -6.33 -32.99 4.61
C GLU A 130 -7.23 -32.18 3.65
N LYS A 131 -8.56 -32.31 3.80
CA LYS A 131 -9.58 -31.60 3.02
C LYS A 131 -10.13 -30.34 3.70
N GLY A 132 -9.55 -29.92 4.83
CA GLY A 132 -10.08 -28.81 5.63
C GLY A 132 -11.36 -29.14 6.41
N VAL A 133 -11.77 -30.42 6.42
CA VAL A 133 -12.97 -30.88 7.12
C VAL A 133 -12.64 -31.06 8.60
N LYS A 134 -13.36 -30.35 9.48
CA LYS A 134 -13.21 -30.48 10.93
C LYS A 134 -14.00 -31.69 11.41
N HIS A 135 -13.29 -32.69 11.90
CA HIS A 135 -13.89 -33.83 12.57
C HIS A 135 -13.89 -33.60 14.07
N GLU A 136 -14.89 -32.86 14.55
CA GLU A 136 -15.08 -32.58 15.99
C GLU A 136 -15.25 -33.87 16.81
N GLU A 137 -15.66 -34.97 16.16
CA GLU A 137 -15.75 -36.33 16.71
C GLU A 137 -14.38 -36.97 17.02
N LYS A 138 -13.28 -36.45 16.45
CA LYS A 138 -11.91 -36.93 16.76
C LYS A 138 -11.40 -36.37 18.11
N LEU A 139 -12.02 -35.31 18.65
CA LEU A 139 -11.65 -34.78 19.96
C LEU A 139 -12.30 -35.59 21.08
N THR A 140 -11.50 -35.94 22.07
CA THR A 140 -12.04 -36.44 23.34
C THR A 140 -12.78 -35.32 24.08
N GLN A 141 -13.73 -35.68 24.94
CA GLN A 141 -14.53 -34.74 25.71
C GLN A 141 -13.66 -33.79 26.58
N GLU A 142 -12.51 -34.28 27.05
CA GLU A 142 -11.51 -33.49 27.77
C GLU A 142 -10.81 -32.45 26.88
N GLU A 143 -10.50 -32.80 25.64
CA GLU A 143 -9.87 -31.87 24.69
C GLU A 143 -10.86 -30.81 24.20
N GLN A 144 -12.15 -31.15 24.06
CA GLN A 144 -13.20 -30.16 23.80
C GLN A 144 -13.33 -29.15 24.94
N GLN A 145 -13.33 -29.61 26.19
CA GLN A 145 -13.34 -28.70 27.35
C GLN A 145 -12.09 -27.82 27.40
N ARG A 146 -10.91 -28.36 27.08
CA ARG A 146 -9.67 -27.57 26.97
C ARG A 146 -9.78 -26.53 25.85
N PHE A 147 -10.37 -26.89 24.71
CA PHE A 147 -10.61 -25.96 23.62
C PHE A 147 -11.53 -24.82 24.06
N GLU A 148 -12.66 -25.12 24.71
CA GLU A 148 -13.57 -24.08 25.24
C GLU A 148 -12.90 -23.19 26.30
N GLN A 149 -12.07 -23.76 27.17
CA GLN A 149 -11.30 -22.98 28.15
C GLN A 149 -10.28 -22.05 27.46
N LEU A 150 -9.59 -22.54 26.42
CA LEU A 150 -8.65 -21.73 25.64
C LEU A 150 -9.38 -20.62 24.89
N VAL A 151 -10.52 -20.91 24.26
CA VAL A 151 -11.37 -19.91 23.60
C VAL A 151 -11.86 -18.87 24.61
N SER A 152 -12.32 -19.30 25.80
CA SER A 152 -12.78 -18.39 26.85
C SER A 152 -11.68 -17.47 27.35
N LYS A 153 -10.44 -17.98 27.48
CA LYS A 153 -9.27 -17.17 27.83
C LYS A 153 -8.86 -16.22 26.70
N LEU A 154 -8.99 -16.64 25.44
CA LEU A 154 -8.66 -15.84 24.27
C LEU A 154 -9.71 -14.79 23.93
N ALA A 155 -10.98 -15.01 24.30
CA ALA A 155 -12.11 -14.11 24.04
C ALA A 155 -11.85 -12.64 24.44
N PRO A 156 -11.36 -12.30 25.66
CA PRO A 156 -11.05 -10.92 26.02
C PRO A 156 -9.94 -10.30 25.17
N TYR A 157 -8.94 -11.09 24.75
CA TYR A 157 -7.89 -10.61 23.85
C TYR A 157 -8.46 -10.36 22.46
N PHE A 158 -9.28 -11.26 21.91
CA PHE A 158 -9.96 -11.05 20.64
C PHE A 158 -10.87 -9.83 20.65
N GLU A 159 -11.63 -9.61 21.72
CA GLU A 159 -12.41 -8.38 21.86
C GLU A 159 -11.54 -7.13 21.86
N LYS A 160 -10.41 -7.14 22.57
CA LYS A 160 -9.47 -6.02 22.62
C LYS A 160 -8.86 -5.75 21.23
N ILE A 161 -8.58 -6.80 20.47
CA ILE A 161 -8.08 -6.71 19.10
C ILE A 161 -9.21 -6.20 18.17
N ASN A 162 -10.44 -6.70 18.26
CA ASN A 162 -11.53 -6.37 17.33
C ASN A 162 -12.31 -5.09 17.69
N LYS A 163 -12.30 -4.60 18.93
CA LYS A 163 -13.08 -3.40 19.35
C LYS A 163 -12.76 -2.12 18.56
N ASN A 164 -11.62 -2.07 17.84
CA ASN A 164 -11.24 -0.95 16.98
C ASN A 164 -11.31 -1.27 15.47
N ALA A 165 -11.85 -2.42 15.06
CA ALA A 165 -12.26 -2.66 13.68
C ALA A 165 -13.62 -1.99 13.45
N LYS A 166 -13.63 -0.65 13.44
CA LYS A 166 -14.83 0.11 13.07
C LYS A 166 -14.96 0.08 11.54
N PRO A 167 -16.18 -0.10 10.99
CA PRO A 167 -16.42 -0.17 9.54
C PRO A 167 -15.94 1.06 8.77
#